data_AF-A0A5K0VB09-F1
#
_entry.id   AF-A0A5K0VB09-F1
#
_cell.length_a   1.000
_cell.length_b   1.000
_cell.length_c   1.000
_cell.angle_alpha   90.00
_cell.angle_beta   90.00
_cell.angle_gamma   90.00
#
_symmetry.space_group_name_H-M   'P 1'
#
loop_
_entity.id
_entity.type
_entity.pdbx_description
1 polymer ?
#
loop_
_entity_poly.entity_id
_entity_poly.type
_entity_poly.pdbx_seq_one_letter_code
_entity_poly.pdbx_strand_id
1 'polypeptide(L)'
;DKAPYIEELEEQMQKLHEERASAITERREADAADAMSEVEAAVNAAMTVFKRRGSEGDIVAAANAAQAALMAAREQRSLPVKLDEFGRDVNLQKRMDASRRADARQQRKLRSELKRGSNVRDGGFHQYIEGESSTDESDSECIAYKSSCDELLQTAKMVFSDATDDYSKLSFVKERFEGWKKHYFSSYRDAYVSLSAPAIFSPYVRLELLQWDPLHAEADFNDMEWCVTTKIFCSLM
;
A
#
# COMPACT_ATOMS: atom_id res chain seq x y z
N ASP A 1 9.75 -21.49 -22.89
CA ASP A 1 8.92 -20.29 -22.80
C ASP A 1 8.77 -19.93 -21.32
N LYS A 2 8.99 -18.67 -20.94
CA LYS A 2 8.97 -18.18 -19.54
C LYS A 2 7.80 -17.23 -19.26
N ALA A 3 7.07 -16.82 -20.30
CA ALA A 3 5.94 -15.89 -20.19
C ALA A 3 4.91 -16.27 -19.11
N PRO A 4 4.39 -17.52 -19.01
CA PRO A 4 3.36 -17.84 -18.02
C PRO A 4 3.85 -17.72 -16.57
N TYR A 5 5.12 -18.03 -16.32
CA TYR A 5 5.70 -17.89 -14.98
C TYR A 5 5.83 -16.42 -14.56
N ILE A 6 6.16 -15.55 -15.52
CA ILE A 6 6.28 -14.11 -15.28
C ILE A 6 4.89 -13.50 -15.06
N GLU A 7 3.89 -13.93 -15.84
CA GLU A 7 2.49 -13.51 -15.65
C GLU A 7 1.96 -13.90 -14.27
N GLU A 8 2.23 -15.12 -13.82
CA GLU A 8 1.83 -15.56 -12.46
C GLU A 8 2.48 -14.70 -11.36
N LEU A 9 3.76 -14.35 -11.50
CA LEU A 9 4.46 -13.48 -10.54
C LEU A 9 3.88 -12.06 -10.52
N GLU A 10 3.56 -11.50 -11.69
CA GLU A 10 2.90 -10.19 -11.81
C GLU A 10 1.52 -10.20 -11.16
N GLU A 11 0.72 -11.23 -11.41
CA GLU A 11 -0.61 -11.42 -10.80
C GLU A 11 -0.51 -11.53 -9.27
N GLN A 12 0.46 -12.29 -8.76
CA GLN A 12 0.67 -12.43 -7.31
C GLN A 12 1.11 -11.12 -6.65
N MET A 13 2.01 -10.37 -7.28
CA MET A 13 2.41 -9.04 -6.81
C MET A 13 1.23 -8.06 -6.84
N GLN A 14 0.46 -8.04 -7.92
CA GLN A 14 -0.72 -7.19 -8.05
C GLN A 14 -1.76 -7.51 -6.97
N LYS A 15 -2.04 -8.79 -6.76
CA LYS A 15 -2.98 -9.26 -5.73
C LYS A 15 -2.53 -8.81 -4.34
N LEU A 16 -1.25 -8.94 -4.03
CA LEU A 16 -0.68 -8.52 -2.76
C LEU A 16 -0.79 -7.00 -2.53
N HIS A 17 -0.63 -6.19 -3.58
CA HIS A 17 -0.88 -4.75 -3.50
C HIS A 17 -2.37 -4.43 -3.28
N GLU A 18 -3.27 -5.13 -3.98
CA GLU A 18 -4.71 -4.96 -3.87
C GLU A 18 -5.25 -5.35 -2.48
N GLU A 19 -4.76 -6.45 -1.92
CA GLU A 19 -5.11 -6.91 -0.58
C GLU A 19 -4.68 -5.88 0.48
N ARG A 20 -3.46 -5.36 0.38
CA ARG A 20 -2.98 -4.30 1.27
C ARG A 20 -3.81 -3.02 1.13
N ALA A 21 -4.08 -2.58 -0.10
CA ALA A 21 -4.88 -1.37 -0.34
C ALA A 21 -6.32 -1.51 0.18
N SER A 22 -6.92 -2.68 -0.02
CA SER A 22 -8.27 -3.01 0.47
C SER A 22 -8.34 -3.03 1.99
N ALA A 23 -7.37 -3.66 2.65
CA ALA A 23 -7.28 -3.69 4.11
C ALA A 23 -7.15 -2.29 4.72
N ILE A 24 -6.34 -1.41 4.09
CA ILE A 24 -6.22 -0.01 4.50
C ILE A 24 -7.56 0.73 4.34
N THR A 25 -8.22 0.53 3.20
CA THR A 25 -9.46 1.23 2.88
C THR A 25 -10.59 0.81 3.82
N GLU A 26 -10.75 -0.49 4.06
CA GLU A 26 -11.76 -1.03 4.97
C GLU A 26 -11.57 -0.50 6.40
N ARG A 27 -10.33 -0.44 6.89
CA ARG A 27 -10.04 0.13 8.22
C ARG A 27 -10.34 1.63 8.29
N ARG A 28 -9.98 2.39 7.24
CA ARG A 28 -10.33 3.82 7.14
C ARG A 28 -11.84 4.03 7.16
N GLU A 29 -12.59 3.21 6.43
CA GLU A 29 -14.05 3.24 6.43
C GLU A 29 -14.63 2.91 7.81
N ALA A 30 -14.10 1.88 8.48
CA ALA A 30 -14.51 1.51 9.83
C ALA A 30 -14.22 2.60 10.86
N ASP A 31 -13.05 3.24 10.80
CA ASP A 31 -12.67 4.34 11.67
C ASP A 31 -13.47 5.62 11.36
N ALA A 32 -13.76 5.89 10.08
CA ALA A 32 -14.61 7.00 9.67
C ALA A 32 -16.06 6.81 10.14
N ALA A 33 -16.63 5.61 9.98
CA ALA A 33 -17.98 5.30 10.46
C ALA A 33 -18.09 5.46 11.99
N ASP A 34 -17.09 4.95 12.72
CA ASP A 34 -16.98 5.09 14.16
C ASP A 34 -16.91 6.57 14.59
N ALA A 35 -16.15 7.41 13.88
CA ALA A 35 -16.02 8.83 14.16
C ALA A 35 -17.27 9.63 13.75
N MET A 36 -17.88 9.29 12.62
CA MET A 36 -19.12 9.91 12.13
C MET A 36 -20.26 9.70 13.12
N SER A 37 -20.42 8.50 13.67
CA SER A 37 -21.44 8.23 14.68
C SER A 37 -21.27 9.09 15.95
N GLU A 38 -20.02 9.30 16.40
CA GLU A 38 -19.73 10.21 17.53
C GLU A 38 -20.11 11.66 17.19
N VAL A 39 -19.70 12.12 16.00
CA VAL A 39 -19.93 13.50 15.54
C VAL A 39 -21.42 13.76 15.30
N GLU A 40 -22.15 12.82 14.70
CA GLU A 40 -23.59 12.94 14.49
C GLU A 40 -24.36 13.08 15.80
N ALA A 41 -24.01 12.29 16.82
CA ALA A 41 -24.62 12.42 18.15
C ALA A 41 -24.39 13.82 18.74
N ALA A 42 -23.17 14.34 18.62
CA ALA A 42 -22.81 15.68 19.09
C ALA A 42 -23.53 16.79 18.31
N VAL A 43 -23.58 16.70 16.98
CA VAL A 43 -24.25 17.66 16.09
C VAL A 43 -25.75 17.66 16.34
N ASN A 44 -26.37 16.48 16.49
CA ASN A 44 -27.79 16.36 16.81
C ASN A 44 -28.10 17.01 18.15
N ALA A 45 -27.28 16.77 19.19
CA ALA A 45 -27.44 17.40 20.49
C ALA A 45 -27.33 18.94 20.39
N ALA A 46 -26.31 19.47 19.71
CA ALA A 46 -26.18 20.91 19.47
C ALA A 46 -27.40 21.48 18.73
N MET A 47 -27.86 20.81 17.67
CA MET A 47 -29.01 21.24 16.90
C MET A 47 -30.32 21.24 17.70
N THR A 48 -30.50 20.33 18.65
CA THR A 48 -31.68 20.38 19.53
C THR A 48 -31.67 21.62 20.44
N VAL A 49 -30.49 22.07 20.88
CA VAL A 49 -30.34 23.30 21.67
C VAL A 49 -30.69 24.52 20.82
N PHE A 50 -30.15 24.59 19.59
CA PHE A 50 -30.44 25.69 18.65
C PHE A 50 -31.91 25.73 18.20
N LYS A 51 -32.57 24.59 18.02
CA LYS A 51 -34.01 24.56 17.68
C LYS A 51 -34.91 25.03 18.82
N ARG A 52 -34.45 24.90 20.07
CA ARG A 52 -35.23 25.27 21.27
C ARG A 52 -35.06 26.74 21.66
N ARG A 53 -33.97 27.40 21.24
CA ARG A 53 -33.55 28.69 21.79
C ARG A 53 -32.82 29.52 20.72
N GLY A 54 -33.16 30.81 20.61
CA GLY A 54 -32.76 31.68 19.50
C GLY A 54 -31.90 32.90 19.86
N SER A 55 -30.83 32.76 20.67
CA SER A 55 -29.88 33.85 20.98
C SER A 55 -28.42 33.41 21.21
N GLU A 56 -27.51 34.37 21.39
CA GLU A 56 -26.05 34.22 21.56
C GLU A 56 -25.63 33.37 22.79
N GLY A 57 -26.45 33.29 23.84
CA GLY A 57 -26.24 32.41 25.00
C GLY A 57 -26.37 30.90 24.70
N ASP A 58 -26.76 30.56 23.47
CA ASP A 58 -27.02 29.19 23.03
C ASP A 58 -25.77 28.50 22.49
N ILE A 59 -24.71 29.26 22.15
CA ILE A 59 -23.45 28.69 21.65
C ILE A 59 -22.76 27.85 22.73
N VAL A 60 -22.63 28.39 23.95
CA VAL A 60 -22.00 27.68 25.07
C VAL A 60 -22.84 26.48 25.51
N ALA A 61 -24.18 26.63 25.55
CA ALA A 61 -25.08 25.54 25.88
C ALA A 61 -25.07 24.42 24.82
N ALA A 62 -25.03 24.77 23.53
CA ALA A 62 -24.92 23.82 22.43
C ALA A 62 -23.55 23.11 22.43
N ALA A 63 -22.47 23.83 22.72
CA ALA A 63 -21.13 23.24 22.87
C ALA A 63 -21.07 22.22 24.02
N ASN A 64 -21.62 22.57 25.19
CA ASN A 64 -21.69 21.66 26.33
C ASN A 64 -22.56 20.43 26.03
N ALA A 65 -23.70 20.60 25.36
CA ALA A 65 -24.57 19.50 24.94
C ALA A 65 -23.88 18.58 23.92
N ALA A 66 -23.16 19.17 22.94
CA ALA A 66 -22.38 18.42 21.96
C ALA A 66 -21.26 17.60 22.64
N GLN A 67 -20.52 18.20 23.57
CA GLN A 67 -19.43 17.52 24.28
C GLN A 67 -19.94 16.40 25.19
N ALA A 68 -21.06 16.62 25.89
CA ALA A 68 -21.72 15.58 26.69
C ALA A 68 -22.23 14.42 25.81
N ALA A 69 -22.83 14.72 24.67
CA ALA A 69 -23.29 13.71 23.71
C ALA A 69 -22.13 12.95 23.06
N LEU A 70 -20.99 13.61 22.81
CA LEU A 70 -19.76 12.98 22.33
C LEU A 70 -19.21 11.98 23.36
N MET A 71 -19.15 12.37 24.63
CA MET A 71 -18.71 11.49 25.72
C MET A 71 -19.69 10.33 25.92
N ALA A 72 -20.99 10.60 25.91
CA ALA A 72 -22.02 9.57 25.99
C ALA A 72 -21.99 8.62 24.79
N ALA A 73 -21.76 9.09 23.57
CA ALA A 73 -21.61 8.24 22.39
C ALA A 73 -20.38 7.33 22.47
N ARG A 74 -19.27 7.83 23.04
CA ARG A 74 -18.07 7.02 23.31
C ARG A 74 -18.34 5.94 24.35
N GLU A 75 -19.14 6.23 25.38
CA GLU A 75 -19.57 5.25 26.38
C GLU A 75 -20.61 4.26 25.80
N GLN A 76 -21.53 4.73 24.95
CA GLN A 76 -22.57 3.93 24.28
C GLN A 76 -22.06 3.08 23.11
N ARG A 77 -20.79 3.21 22.69
CA ARG A 77 -20.10 2.15 21.93
C ARG A 77 -20.16 0.80 22.66
N SER A 78 -20.38 0.82 23.97
CA SER A 78 -20.91 -0.33 24.67
C SER A 78 -22.41 -0.49 24.33
N LEU A 79 -22.70 -1.33 23.33
CA LEU A 79 -24.07 -1.80 23.11
C LEU A 79 -24.68 -2.25 24.45
N PRO A 80 -25.95 -1.91 24.74
CA PRO A 80 -26.55 -2.33 25.99
C PRO A 80 -26.51 -3.85 26.12
N VAL A 81 -26.28 -4.34 27.33
CA VAL A 81 -26.28 -5.79 27.63
C VAL A 81 -27.62 -6.34 27.17
N LYS A 82 -27.60 -7.23 26.17
CA LYS A 82 -28.80 -7.87 25.67
C LYS A 82 -28.63 -9.36 25.87
N LEU A 83 -29.35 -9.89 26.84
CA LEU A 83 -29.33 -11.32 27.13
C LEU A 83 -30.31 -12.04 26.19
N ASP A 84 -29.89 -13.17 25.62
CA ASP A 84 -30.80 -14.11 24.97
C ASP A 84 -31.64 -14.88 26.01
N GLU A 85 -32.56 -15.70 25.52
CA GLU A 85 -33.42 -16.56 26.37
C GLU A 85 -32.63 -17.52 27.26
N PHE A 86 -31.36 -17.80 26.91
CA PHE A 86 -30.44 -18.63 27.68
C PHE A 86 -29.50 -17.81 28.58
N GLY A 87 -29.71 -16.49 28.72
CA GLY A 87 -28.91 -15.60 29.56
C GLY A 87 -27.55 -15.22 28.99
N ARG A 88 -27.27 -15.51 27.71
CA ARG A 88 -26.02 -15.14 27.03
C ARG A 88 -26.12 -13.75 26.45
N ASP A 89 -25.10 -12.92 26.67
CA ASP A 89 -25.07 -11.58 26.11
C ASP A 89 -24.74 -11.61 24.61
N VAL A 90 -25.73 -11.34 23.77
CA VAL A 90 -25.57 -11.32 22.32
C VAL A 90 -24.75 -10.13 21.82
N ASN A 91 -24.59 -9.11 22.65
CA ASN A 91 -23.83 -7.90 22.32
C ASN A 91 -22.41 -7.92 22.88
N LEU A 92 -22.03 -8.92 23.68
CA LEU A 92 -20.71 -9.00 24.31
C LEU A 92 -19.59 -8.95 23.27
N GLN A 93 -19.68 -9.78 22.23
CA GLN A 93 -18.68 -9.86 21.17
C GLN A 93 -18.49 -8.50 20.47
N LYS A 94 -19.59 -7.85 20.10
CA LYS A 94 -19.57 -6.53 19.46
C LYS A 94 -18.92 -5.47 20.33
N ARG A 95 -19.08 -5.54 21.66
CA ARG A 95 -18.41 -4.63 22.61
C ARG A 95 -16.91 -4.89 22.69
N MET A 96 -16.51 -6.15 22.74
CA MET A 96 -15.09 -6.51 22.72
C MET A 96 -14.42 -6.06 21.41
N ASP A 97 -15.09 -6.25 20.27
CA ASP A 97 -14.60 -5.81 18.96
C ASP A 97 -14.51 -4.28 18.86
N ALA A 98 -15.50 -3.54 19.40
CA ALA A 98 -15.47 -2.08 19.46
C ALA A 98 -14.33 -1.55 20.36
N SER A 99 -14.11 -2.18 21.52
CA SER A 99 -13.00 -1.84 22.41
C SER A 99 -11.66 -2.11 21.74
N ARG A 100 -11.49 -3.29 21.12
CA ARG A 100 -10.27 -3.67 20.40
C ARG A 100 -9.92 -2.65 19.31
N ARG A 101 -10.92 -2.23 18.52
CA ARG A 101 -10.73 -1.18 17.48
C ARG A 101 -10.35 0.16 18.08
N ALA A 102 -10.97 0.56 19.19
CA ALA A 102 -10.64 1.80 19.89
C ALA A 102 -9.21 1.81 20.46
N ASP A 103 -8.79 0.71 21.08
CA ASP A 103 -7.44 0.54 21.62
C ASP A 103 -6.40 0.55 20.49
N ALA A 104 -6.68 -0.16 19.39
CA ALA A 104 -5.83 -0.17 18.20
C ALA A 104 -5.66 1.25 17.63
N ARG A 105 -6.74 2.05 17.54
CA ARG A 105 -6.65 3.47 17.16
C ARG A 105 -5.76 4.28 18.09
N GLN A 106 -5.89 4.11 19.41
CA GLN A 106 -5.08 4.86 20.38
C GLN A 106 -3.60 4.50 20.25
N GLN A 107 -3.28 3.21 20.16
CA GLN A 107 -1.90 2.73 19.94
C GLN A 107 -1.30 3.31 18.66
N ARG A 108 -2.09 3.36 17.58
CA ARG A 108 -1.70 3.93 16.28
C ARG A 108 -1.42 5.43 16.36
N LYS A 109 -2.25 6.20 17.08
CA LYS A 109 -2.02 7.64 17.33
C LYS A 109 -0.73 7.89 18.10
N LEU A 110 -0.54 7.21 19.23
CA LEU A 110 0.66 7.35 20.07
C LEU A 110 1.93 7.03 19.28
N ARG A 111 1.89 5.99 18.44
CA ARG A 111 3.00 5.62 17.55
C ARG A 111 3.29 6.70 16.52
N SER A 112 2.27 7.27 15.88
CA SER A 112 2.45 8.36 14.92
C SER A 112 3.04 9.60 15.58
N GLU A 113 2.60 9.94 16.79
CA GLU A 113 3.16 11.05 17.57
C GLU A 113 4.63 10.80 17.91
N LEU A 114 4.98 9.58 18.32
CA LEU A 114 6.36 9.17 18.58
C LEU A 114 7.24 9.33 17.32
N LYS A 115 6.78 8.83 16.16
CA LYS A 115 7.50 8.94 14.88
C LYS A 115 7.67 10.39 14.42
N ARG A 116 6.65 11.23 14.60
CA ARG A 116 6.77 12.68 14.32
C ARG A 116 7.78 13.33 15.25
N GLY A 117 7.80 12.95 16.53
CA GLY A 117 8.76 13.43 17.52
C GLY A 117 10.20 13.01 17.23
N SER A 118 10.43 11.81 16.68
CA SER A 118 11.77 11.33 16.30
C SER A 118 12.31 12.04 15.06
N ASN A 119 11.49 12.23 14.02
CA ASN A 119 11.93 12.87 12.76
C ASN A 119 12.35 14.33 12.97
N VAL A 120 11.73 15.05 13.90
CA VAL A 120 12.11 16.43 14.27
C VAL A 120 13.49 16.48 14.96
N ARG A 121 13.92 15.41 15.64
CA ARG A 121 15.21 15.36 16.35
C ARG A 121 16.37 14.87 15.48
N ASP A 122 16.09 14.04 14.48
CA ASP A 122 17.14 13.34 13.72
C ASP A 122 17.57 14.07 12.43
N GLY A 123 16.86 15.12 12.01
CA GLY A 123 17.18 15.84 10.76
C GLY A 123 17.18 14.93 9.51
N GLY A 124 16.57 13.74 9.62
CA GLY A 124 16.63 12.69 8.62
C GLY A 124 15.87 13.08 7.36
N PHE A 125 16.54 12.94 6.22
CA PHE A 125 16.03 13.06 4.86
C PHE A 125 14.98 11.98 4.49
N HIS A 126 14.22 11.45 5.45
CA HIS A 126 13.07 10.63 5.11
C HIS A 126 12.00 11.60 4.59
N GLN A 127 11.90 11.73 3.27
CA GLN A 127 10.93 12.57 2.61
C GLN A 127 9.55 12.18 3.16
N TYR A 128 8.96 13.09 3.94
CA TYR A 128 7.62 12.89 4.44
C TYR A 128 6.69 12.99 3.23
N ILE A 129 6.29 11.83 2.70
CA ILE A 129 5.29 11.77 1.65
C ILE A 129 3.94 12.03 2.34
N GLU A 130 3.32 13.14 1.97
CA GLU A 130 2.03 13.56 2.52
C GLU A 130 0.99 12.48 2.19
N GLY A 131 0.40 11.86 3.22
CA GLY A 131 -0.50 10.71 3.07
C GLY A 131 0.09 9.36 3.47
N GLU A 132 1.42 9.24 3.62
CA GLU A 132 2.12 8.03 4.09
C GLU A 132 2.30 7.97 5.60
N SER A 133 1.55 8.78 6.36
CA SER A 133 1.30 8.43 7.74
C SER A 133 0.43 7.17 7.75
N SER A 134 1.07 6.02 7.50
CA SER A 134 0.58 4.66 7.72
C SER A 134 0.44 4.46 9.22
N THR A 135 -0.52 5.24 9.73
CA THR A 135 -1.14 5.12 11.03
C THR A 135 -2.08 3.93 11.04
N ASP A 136 -2.43 3.38 9.88
CA ASP A 136 -3.49 2.40 9.77
C ASP A 136 -2.98 0.95 9.89
N GLU A 137 -1.78 0.66 9.38
CA GLU A 137 -1.13 -0.65 9.41
C GLU A 137 -0.44 -0.98 10.74
N SER A 138 -0.48 -2.25 11.13
CA SER A 138 0.32 -2.80 12.22
C SER A 138 1.74 -3.16 11.75
N ASP A 139 2.71 -3.19 12.67
CA ASP A 139 4.08 -3.61 12.32
C ASP A 139 4.12 -5.02 11.74
N SER A 140 3.32 -5.94 12.31
CA SER A 140 3.22 -7.32 11.85
C SER A 140 2.72 -7.40 10.40
N GLU A 141 1.74 -6.58 10.04
CA GLU A 141 1.17 -6.53 8.68
C GLU A 141 2.18 -5.95 7.69
N CYS A 142 2.86 -4.87 8.08
CA CYS A 142 3.93 -4.27 7.29
C CYS A 142 5.10 -5.25 7.06
N ILE A 143 5.50 -6.00 8.10
CA ILE A 143 6.56 -7.01 8.01
C ILE A 143 6.11 -8.18 7.14
N ALA A 144 4.89 -8.67 7.32
CA ALA A 144 4.35 -9.77 6.52
C ALA A 144 4.28 -9.39 5.03
N TYR A 145 3.77 -8.21 4.72
CA TYR A 145 3.73 -7.68 3.35
C TYR A 145 5.13 -7.61 2.73
N LYS A 146 6.11 -7.04 3.44
CA LYS A 146 7.50 -6.96 2.96
C LYS A 146 8.10 -8.34 2.71
N SER A 147 7.90 -9.28 3.64
CA SER A 147 8.36 -10.67 3.49
C SER A 147 7.77 -11.32 2.24
N SER A 148 6.46 -11.15 2.01
CA SER A 148 5.79 -11.71 0.84
C SER A 148 6.26 -11.06 -0.47
N CYS A 149 6.49 -9.74 -0.51
CA CYS A 149 7.15 -9.09 -1.65
C CYS A 149 8.56 -9.67 -1.89
N ASP A 150 9.37 -9.79 -0.83
CA ASP A 150 10.75 -10.29 -0.93
C ASP A 150 10.80 -11.73 -1.44
N GLU A 151 9.87 -12.58 -1.02
CA GLU A 151 9.71 -13.96 -1.50
C GLU A 151 9.35 -14.00 -3.00
N LEU A 152 8.44 -13.15 -3.45
CA LEU A 152 8.08 -13.04 -4.87
C LEU A 152 9.26 -12.53 -5.71
N LEU A 153 9.98 -11.51 -5.23
CA LEU A 153 11.17 -10.99 -5.90
C LEU A 153 12.33 -12.01 -5.91
N GLN A 154 12.46 -12.81 -4.86
CA GLN A 154 13.43 -13.91 -4.85
C GLN A 154 13.07 -14.98 -5.89
N THR A 155 11.78 -15.31 -6.01
CA THR A 155 11.28 -16.25 -7.02
C THR A 155 11.51 -15.70 -8.43
N ALA A 156 11.24 -14.41 -8.66
CA ALA A 156 11.50 -13.71 -9.92
C ALA A 156 12.98 -13.82 -10.37
N LYS A 157 13.93 -13.69 -9.44
CA LYS A 157 15.37 -13.85 -9.72
C LYS A 157 15.75 -15.27 -10.17
N MET A 158 14.94 -16.26 -9.81
CA MET A 158 15.20 -17.67 -10.15
C MET A 158 14.58 -18.10 -11.48
N VAL A 159 13.76 -17.26 -12.13
CA VAL A 159 13.05 -17.62 -13.39
C VAL A 159 13.99 -18.07 -14.51
N PHE A 160 15.20 -17.49 -14.56
CA PHE A 160 16.25 -17.80 -15.54
C PHE A 160 17.40 -18.66 -14.98
N SER A 161 17.26 -19.29 -13.82
CA SER A 161 18.35 -20.07 -13.22
C SER A 161 18.72 -21.35 -13.99
N ASP A 162 17.81 -21.83 -14.83
CA ASP A 162 18.02 -22.97 -15.74
C ASP A 162 18.62 -22.55 -17.09
N ALA A 163 18.69 -21.26 -17.38
CA ALA A 163 19.35 -20.74 -18.58
C ALA A 163 20.87 -20.78 -18.40
N THR A 164 21.60 -20.93 -19.51
CA THR A 164 23.05 -20.77 -19.50
C THR A 164 23.42 -19.33 -19.14
N ASP A 165 24.61 -19.11 -18.55
CA ASP A 165 25.07 -17.79 -18.12
C ASP A 165 24.93 -16.71 -19.21
N ASP A 166 25.16 -17.08 -20.47
CA ASP A 166 25.01 -16.22 -21.66
C ASP A 166 23.59 -15.63 -21.88
N TYR A 167 22.55 -16.26 -21.34
CA TYR A 167 21.15 -15.85 -21.51
C TYR A 167 20.42 -15.64 -20.17
N SER A 168 21.14 -15.68 -19.05
CA SER A 168 20.53 -15.49 -17.72
C SER A 168 20.22 -14.01 -17.42
N LYS A 169 20.95 -13.08 -18.05
CA LYS A 169 20.82 -11.63 -17.84
C LYS A 169 20.67 -10.88 -19.15
N LEU A 170 19.89 -9.79 -19.11
CA LEU A 170 19.65 -8.92 -20.27
C LEU A 170 20.94 -8.33 -20.87
N SER A 171 21.92 -8.00 -20.03
CA SER A 171 23.21 -7.45 -20.46
C SER A 171 23.96 -8.39 -21.41
N PHE A 172 24.01 -9.69 -21.09
CA PHE A 172 24.66 -10.69 -21.94
C PHE A 172 23.90 -10.93 -23.25
N VAL A 173 22.56 -11.00 -23.19
CA VAL A 173 21.73 -11.14 -24.40
C VAL A 173 21.96 -9.95 -25.32
N LYS A 174 21.97 -8.73 -24.79
CA LYS A 174 22.26 -7.52 -25.56
C LYS A 174 23.62 -7.59 -26.23
N GLU A 175 24.67 -7.95 -25.51
CA GLU A 175 26.04 -8.05 -26.05
C GLU A 175 26.10 -8.99 -27.27
N ARG A 176 25.39 -10.13 -27.21
CA ARG A 176 25.29 -11.06 -28.34
C ARG A 176 24.59 -10.45 -29.55
N PHE A 177 23.51 -9.70 -29.33
CA PHE A 177 22.80 -9.00 -30.41
C PHE A 177 23.66 -7.90 -31.04
N GLU A 178 24.40 -7.15 -30.24
CA GLU A 178 25.34 -6.13 -30.71
C GLU A 178 26.51 -6.75 -31.49
N GLY A 179 27.07 -7.86 -30.99
CA GLY A 179 28.10 -8.63 -31.69
C GLY A 179 27.61 -9.16 -33.03
N TRP A 180 26.40 -9.72 -33.08
CA TRP A 180 25.78 -10.19 -34.32
C TRP A 180 25.59 -9.03 -35.31
N LYS A 181 25.03 -7.91 -34.84
CA LYS A 181 24.85 -6.71 -35.66
C LYS A 181 26.18 -6.18 -36.22
N LYS A 182 27.24 -6.18 -35.42
CA LYS A 182 28.57 -5.67 -35.80
C LYS A 182 29.31 -6.58 -36.79
N HIS A 183 29.28 -7.89 -36.57
CA HIS A 183 30.08 -8.85 -37.35
C HIS A 183 29.32 -9.45 -38.54
N TYR A 184 27.99 -9.54 -38.48
CA TYR A 184 27.17 -10.15 -39.53
C TYR A 184 25.88 -9.35 -39.79
N PHE A 185 26.04 -8.08 -40.14
CA PHE A 185 24.92 -7.15 -40.36
C PHE A 185 23.89 -7.63 -41.40
N SER A 186 24.33 -8.24 -42.50
CA SER A 186 23.41 -8.77 -43.54
C SER A 186 22.49 -9.84 -42.96
N SER A 187 23.05 -10.84 -42.28
CA SER A 187 22.30 -11.88 -41.60
C SER A 187 21.38 -11.34 -40.50
N TYR A 188 21.85 -10.35 -39.73
CA TYR A 188 21.04 -9.68 -38.70
C TYR A 188 19.80 -8.99 -39.30
N ARG A 189 19.98 -8.27 -40.42
CA ARG A 189 18.88 -7.59 -41.12
C ARG A 189 17.93 -8.59 -41.76
N ASP A 190 18.46 -9.60 -42.44
CA ASP A 190 17.66 -10.56 -43.21
C ASP A 190 16.84 -11.48 -42.29
N ALA A 191 17.30 -11.71 -41.06
CA ALA A 191 16.54 -12.39 -40.00
C ALA A 191 15.57 -11.47 -39.23
N TYR A 192 15.45 -10.19 -39.64
CA TYR A 192 14.56 -9.20 -39.01
C TYR A 192 14.73 -9.09 -37.49
N VAL A 193 15.97 -9.21 -37.01
CA VAL A 193 16.28 -9.30 -35.57
C VAL A 193 15.84 -8.06 -34.80
N SER A 194 15.85 -6.88 -35.44
CA SER A 194 15.34 -5.64 -34.86
C SER A 194 13.84 -5.71 -34.52
N LEU A 195 13.04 -6.46 -35.28
CA LEU A 195 11.61 -6.65 -35.04
C LEU A 195 11.36 -7.64 -33.89
N SER A 196 12.22 -8.64 -33.70
CA SER A 196 12.08 -9.63 -32.63
C SER A 196 12.75 -9.23 -31.32
N ALA A 197 13.70 -8.29 -31.34
CA ALA A 197 14.45 -7.88 -30.15
C ALA A 197 13.55 -7.44 -28.97
N PRO A 198 12.47 -6.63 -29.17
CA PRO A 198 11.58 -6.28 -28.07
C PRO A 198 10.92 -7.50 -27.41
N ALA A 199 10.51 -8.49 -28.20
CA ALA A 199 9.91 -9.72 -27.67
C ALA A 199 10.91 -10.55 -26.85
N ILE A 200 12.19 -10.53 -27.23
CA ILE A 200 13.27 -11.24 -26.53
C ILE A 200 13.67 -10.53 -25.24
N PHE A 201 13.66 -9.20 -25.23
CA PHE A 201 13.99 -8.40 -24.04
C PHE A 201 12.84 -8.29 -23.04
N SER A 202 11.60 -8.39 -23.52
CA SER A 202 10.37 -8.28 -22.72
C SER A 202 10.41 -9.03 -21.39
N PRO A 203 10.74 -10.34 -21.32
CA PRO A 203 10.71 -11.08 -20.05
C PRO A 203 11.72 -10.55 -19.02
N TYR A 204 12.88 -10.06 -19.45
CA TYR A 204 13.86 -9.45 -18.52
C TYR A 204 13.36 -8.11 -17.99
N VAL A 205 12.81 -7.28 -18.87
CA VAL A 205 12.24 -5.97 -18.50
C VAL A 205 11.09 -6.15 -17.53
N ARG A 206 10.18 -7.10 -17.79
CA ARG A 206 9.03 -7.39 -16.93
C ARG A 206 9.43 -7.83 -15.53
N LEU A 207 10.40 -8.74 -15.41
CA LEU A 207 10.93 -9.16 -14.11
C LEU A 207 11.60 -8.02 -13.36
N GLU A 208 12.30 -7.13 -14.06
CA GLU A 208 12.91 -5.95 -13.43
C GLU A 208 11.86 -4.92 -12.99
N LEU A 209 10.80 -4.72 -13.78
CA LEU A 209 9.69 -3.83 -13.41
C LEU A 209 8.91 -4.32 -12.19
N LEU A 210 8.93 -5.62 -11.90
CA LEU A 210 8.30 -6.19 -10.70
C LEU A 210 8.86 -5.58 -9.40
N GLN A 211 10.11 -5.12 -9.42
CA GLN A 211 10.77 -4.50 -8.26
C GLN A 211 10.56 -2.98 -8.17
N TRP A 212 9.90 -2.38 -9.17
CA TRP A 212 9.74 -0.93 -9.22
C TRP A 212 8.64 -0.46 -8.27
N ASP A 213 9.02 0.38 -7.31
CA ASP A 213 8.07 1.10 -6.45
C ASP A 213 8.24 2.61 -6.66
N PRO A 214 7.33 3.29 -7.39
CA PRO A 214 7.46 4.72 -7.67
C PRO A 214 7.31 5.62 -6.45
N LEU A 215 6.81 5.08 -5.31
CA LEU A 215 6.57 5.85 -4.10
C LEU A 215 7.71 5.71 -3.09
N HIS A 216 8.29 4.51 -2.97
CA HIS A 216 9.27 4.21 -1.93
C HIS A 216 10.69 3.87 -2.45
N ALA A 217 10.88 3.66 -3.76
CA ALA A 217 12.20 3.33 -4.29
C ALA A 217 13.05 4.60 -4.49
N GLU A 218 14.32 4.49 -4.11
CA GLU A 218 15.36 5.49 -4.39
C GLU A 218 15.79 5.51 -5.87
N ALA A 219 15.44 4.46 -6.62
CA ALA A 219 15.83 4.31 -8.03
C ALA A 219 14.71 4.79 -8.95
N ASP A 220 15.00 5.82 -9.74
CA ASP A 220 14.09 6.31 -10.77
C ASP A 220 13.87 5.24 -11.85
N PHE A 221 12.71 5.28 -12.51
CA PHE A 221 12.40 4.44 -13.68
C PHE A 221 13.50 4.47 -14.76
N ASN A 222 14.21 5.61 -14.85
CA ASN A 222 15.29 5.81 -15.81
C ASN A 222 16.62 5.16 -15.42
N ASP A 223 16.80 4.85 -14.14
CA ASP A 223 18.04 4.29 -13.58
C ASP A 223 18.04 2.76 -13.57
N MET A 224 16.90 2.15 -13.89
CA MET A 224 16.77 0.70 -14.05
C MET A 224 17.73 0.15 -15.10
N GLU A 225 18.30 -1.03 -14.82
CA GLU A 225 19.29 -1.70 -15.65
C GLU A 225 18.76 -1.88 -17.08
N TRP A 226 17.50 -2.30 -17.27
CA TRP A 226 16.91 -2.44 -18.59
C TRP A 226 16.86 -1.12 -19.36
N CYS A 227 16.55 0.01 -18.70
CA CYS A 227 16.42 1.31 -19.33
C CYS A 227 17.79 1.82 -19.80
N VAL A 228 18.80 1.72 -18.93
CA VAL A 228 20.20 2.06 -19.25
C VAL A 228 20.74 1.15 -20.35
N THR A 229 20.46 -0.14 -20.26
CA THR A 229 20.96 -1.17 -21.19
C THR A 229 20.36 -0.99 -22.59
N THR A 230 19.07 -0.68 -22.70
CA THR A 230 18.35 -0.56 -23.98
C THR A 230 18.48 0.81 -24.64
N LYS A 231 18.68 1.91 -23.89
CA LYS A 231 18.93 3.26 -24.45
C LYS A 231 20.08 3.27 -25.45
N ILE A 232 21.15 2.52 -25.17
CA ILE A 232 22.32 2.39 -26.06
C ILE A 232 21.97 1.58 -27.31
N PHE A 233 21.13 0.54 -27.18
CA PHE A 233 20.74 -0.33 -28.28
C PHE A 233 19.83 0.38 -29.30
N CYS A 234 18.88 1.20 -28.82
CA CYS A 234 17.95 1.95 -29.66
C CYS A 234 18.58 3.17 -30.34
N SER A 235 19.59 3.81 -29.73
CA SER A 235 20.34 4.92 -30.35
C SER A 235 21.11 4.51 -31.62
N LEU A 236 21.26 3.20 -31.85
CA LEU A 236 21.94 2.62 -33.00
C LEU A 236 20.98 1.96 -34.01
N MET A 237 19.66 1.97 -33.79
CA MET A 237 18.65 1.59 -34.80
C MET A 237 18.45 2.73 -35.80
#